data_AF-A0A7S1X6W3-F1
#
_entry.id   AF-A0A7S1X6W3-F1
#
_cell.length_a   1.000
_cell.length_b   1.000
_cell.length_c   1.000
_cell.angle_alpha   90.00
_cell.angle_beta   90.00
_cell.angle_gamma   90.00
#
_symmetry.space_group_name_H-M   'P 1'
#
loop_
_entity.id
_entity.type
_entity.pdbx_description
1 polymer ?
#
loop_
_entity_poly.entity_id
_entity_poly.type
_entity_poly.pdbx_seq_one_letter_code
_entity_poly.pdbx_strand_id
1 'polypeptide(L)'
;PAIMFYAGAPLVGAGGTRYGSLCVIDTVPRSFTAELYRLLINFAELAVQELENDTVLLGQWCAQAIKNARLNHDMQACVSIATLGVAFLDTRRSKWELKYANRKFASACGER
;
A
#
# COMPACT_ATOMS: atom_id res chain seq x y z
N PRO A 1 -7.65 -36.46 11.59
CA PRO A 1 -7.57 -34.97 11.61
C PRO A 1 -6.34 -34.52 12.41
N ALA A 2 -5.49 -33.63 11.87
CA ALA A 2 -4.13 -33.38 12.40
C ALA A 2 -4.01 -32.18 13.35
N ILE A 3 -4.93 -31.20 13.34
CA ILE A 3 -4.89 -30.04 14.25
C ILE A 3 -5.74 -30.35 15.48
N MET A 4 -5.12 -30.25 16.66
CA MET A 4 -5.77 -30.57 17.95
C MET A 4 -5.82 -29.37 18.90
N PHE A 5 -5.10 -28.29 18.59
CA PHE A 5 -5.16 -27.02 19.32
C PHE A 5 -5.02 -25.82 18.37
N TYR A 6 -5.77 -24.77 18.67
CA TYR A 6 -5.74 -23.50 17.95
C TYR A 6 -6.06 -22.34 18.90
N ALA A 7 -5.23 -21.30 18.88
CA ALA A 7 -5.50 -20.02 19.53
C ALA A 7 -5.15 -18.89 18.57
N GLY A 8 -5.99 -17.86 18.50
CA GLY A 8 -5.80 -16.73 17.59
C GLY A 8 -6.04 -15.39 18.28
N ALA A 9 -5.30 -14.37 17.85
CA ALA A 9 -5.56 -12.97 18.19
C ALA A 9 -5.68 -12.15 16.89
N PRO A 10 -6.66 -11.23 16.81
CA PRO A 10 -6.87 -10.44 15.62
C PRO A 10 -5.76 -9.38 15.46
N LEU A 11 -5.32 -9.14 14.23
CA LEU A 11 -4.39 -8.08 13.86
C LEU A 11 -5.20 -6.87 13.38
N VAL A 12 -5.47 -5.94 14.29
CA VAL A 12 -6.27 -4.74 14.02
C VAL A 12 -5.41 -3.49 14.20
N GLY A 13 -5.27 -2.74 13.11
CA GLY A 13 -4.55 -1.48 13.03
C GLY A 13 -5.30 -0.26 13.54
N ALA A 14 -4.57 0.85 13.60
CA ALA A 14 -5.11 2.17 13.82
C ALA A 14 -6.21 2.47 12.79
N GLY A 15 -7.33 3.04 13.26
CA GLY A 15 -8.50 3.31 12.42
C GLY A 15 -9.36 2.08 12.08
N GLY A 16 -9.09 0.92 12.67
CA GLY A 16 -9.91 -0.30 12.52
C GLY A 16 -9.57 -1.15 11.29
N THR A 17 -8.42 -0.89 10.65
CA THR A 17 -7.90 -1.70 9.54
C THR A 17 -7.66 -3.14 10.02
N ARG A 18 -8.12 -4.14 9.26
CA ARG A 18 -7.97 -5.56 9.64
C ARG A 18 -6.91 -6.22 8.77
N TYR A 19 -5.76 -6.54 9.34
CA TYR A 19 -4.65 -7.19 8.63
C TYR A 19 -4.78 -8.71 8.61
N GLY A 20 -5.53 -9.29 9.57
CA GLY A 20 -5.72 -10.73 9.68
C GLY A 20 -5.74 -11.20 11.13
N SER A 21 -5.08 -12.32 11.42
CA SER A 21 -4.96 -12.89 12.76
C SER A 21 -3.61 -13.58 12.97
N LEU A 22 -3.00 -13.35 14.13
CA LEU A 22 -1.85 -14.13 14.60
C LEU A 22 -2.36 -15.40 15.30
N CYS A 23 -1.88 -16.56 14.86
CA CYS A 23 -2.40 -17.86 15.32
C CYS A 23 -1.28 -18.77 15.83
N VAL A 24 -1.59 -19.52 16.89
CA VAL A 24 -0.81 -20.66 17.39
C VAL A 24 -1.58 -21.92 17.06
N ILE A 25 -0.91 -22.88 16.43
CA ILE A 25 -1.49 -24.15 15.98
C ILE A 25 -0.63 -25.29 16.53
N ASP A 26 -1.26 -26.34 17.04
CA ASP A 26 -0.56 -27.54 17.49
C ASP A 26 -1.36 -28.82 17.13
N THR A 27 -0.64 -29.92 16.95
CA THR A 27 -1.19 -31.25 16.64
C THR A 27 -1.45 -32.07 17.91
N VAL A 28 -1.07 -31.55 19.08
CA VAL A 28 -1.44 -32.10 20.39
C VAL A 28 -2.37 -31.14 21.16
N PRO A 29 -3.24 -31.64 22.05
CA PRO A 29 -4.06 -30.79 22.91
C PRO A 29 -3.19 -29.92 23.83
N ARG A 30 -3.52 -28.62 23.94
CA ARG A 30 -2.86 -27.68 24.85
C ARG A 30 -3.89 -26.95 25.72
N SER A 31 -3.51 -26.68 26.97
CA SER A 31 -4.20 -25.71 27.82
C SER A 31 -3.59 -24.33 27.57
N PHE A 32 -4.43 -23.31 27.37
CA PHE A 32 -3.99 -21.94 27.14
C PHE A 32 -4.55 -21.05 28.24
N THR A 33 -3.69 -20.59 29.15
CA THR A 33 -4.11 -19.80 30.29
C THR A 33 -4.44 -18.37 29.87
N ALA A 34 -5.11 -17.61 30.75
CA ALA A 34 -5.41 -16.21 30.51
C ALA A 34 -4.14 -15.38 30.25
N GLU A 35 -3.03 -15.70 30.93
CA GLU A 35 -1.73 -15.06 30.75
C GLU A 35 -1.16 -15.32 29.35
N LEU A 36 -1.31 -16.55 28.83
CA LEU A 36 -0.89 -16.90 27.48
C LEU A 36 -1.74 -16.19 26.41
N TYR A 37 -3.04 -16.03 26.64
CA TYR A 37 -3.90 -15.21 25.78
C TYR A 37 -3.45 -13.75 25.76
N ARG A 38 -3.13 -13.17 26.92
CA ARG A 38 -2.58 -11.80 27.01
C ARG A 38 -1.27 -11.67 26.25
N LEU A 39 -0.39 -12.66 26.37
CA LEU A 39 0.86 -12.68 25.63
C LEU A 39 0.62 -12.75 24.11
N LEU A 40 -0.31 -13.59 23.65
CA LEU A 40 -0.68 -13.69 22.24
C LEU A 40 -1.24 -12.38 21.70
N ILE A 41 -2.06 -11.68 22.49
CA ILE A 41 -2.58 -10.35 22.15
C ILE A 41 -1.45 -9.34 22.03
N ASN A 42 -0.52 -9.29 22.99
CA ASN A 42 0.63 -8.40 22.93
C ASN A 42 1.49 -8.66 21.68
N PHE A 43 1.70 -9.92 21.30
CA PHE A 43 2.41 -10.24 20.06
C PHE A 43 1.64 -9.79 18.80
N ALA A 44 0.31 -9.89 18.82
CA ALA A 44 -0.53 -9.40 17.72
C ALA A 44 -0.42 -7.87 17.59
N GLU A 45 -0.42 -7.14 18.70
CA GLU A 45 -0.24 -5.67 18.72
C GLU A 45 1.14 -5.26 18.18
N LEU A 46 2.21 -5.94 18.59
CA LEU A 46 3.57 -5.68 18.08
C LEU A 46 3.67 -5.97 16.57
N ALA A 47 3.06 -7.06 16.10
CA ALA A 47 3.04 -7.37 14.67
C ALA A 47 2.29 -6.30 13.86
N VAL A 48 1.16 -5.79 14.38
CA VAL A 48 0.43 -4.67 13.78
C VAL A 48 1.30 -3.41 13.72
N GLN A 49 1.99 -3.08 14.80
CA GLN A 49 2.87 -1.91 14.84
C GLN A 49 3.96 -1.98 13.75
N GLU A 50 4.54 -3.16 13.53
CA GLU A 50 5.56 -3.33 12.49
C GLU A 50 4.98 -3.26 11.08
N LEU A 51 3.82 -3.89 10.85
CA LEU A 51 3.10 -3.79 9.57
C LEU A 51 2.76 -2.32 9.24
N GLU A 52 2.34 -1.54 10.24
CA GLU A 52 2.03 -0.13 10.05
C GLU A 52 3.27 0.71 9.77
N ASN A 53 4.38 0.47 10.45
CA ASN A 53 5.66 1.14 10.18
C ASN A 53 6.08 1.00 8.71
N ASP A 54 6.01 -0.23 8.17
CA ASP A 54 6.33 -0.51 6.77
C ASP A 54 5.37 0.20 5.80
N THR A 55 4.07 0.23 6.12
CA THR A 55 3.09 0.93 5.28
C THR A 55 3.31 2.44 5.24
N VAL A 56 3.73 3.05 6.35
CA VAL A 56 4.04 4.49 6.40
C VAL A 56 5.26 4.79 5.53
N LEU A 57 6.32 3.99 5.61
CA LEU A 57 7.52 4.16 4.80
C LEU A 57 7.24 3.98 3.30
N LEU A 58 6.52 2.91 2.92
CA LEU A 58 6.10 2.69 1.54
C LEU A 58 5.20 3.81 1.02
N GLY A 59 4.26 4.29 1.84
CA GLY A 59 3.41 5.43 1.52
C GLY A 59 4.21 6.70 1.27
N GLN A 60 5.21 6.98 2.12
CA GLN A 60 6.13 8.10 1.96
C GLN A 60 6.98 7.96 0.69
N TRP A 61 7.53 6.77 0.42
CA TRP A 61 8.29 6.50 -0.80
C TRP A 61 7.46 6.65 -2.07
N CYS A 62 6.25 6.11 -2.10
CA CYS A 62 5.34 6.32 -3.22
C CYS A 62 4.96 7.80 -3.35
N ALA A 63 4.68 8.50 -2.25
CA ALA A 63 4.40 9.94 -2.28
C ALA A 63 5.59 10.76 -2.78
N GLN A 64 6.81 10.39 -2.37
CA GLN A 64 8.04 11.04 -2.79
C GLN A 64 8.37 10.74 -4.26
N ALA A 65 8.13 9.52 -4.75
CA ALA A 65 8.26 9.18 -6.16
C ALA A 65 7.32 10.01 -7.05
N ILE A 66 6.10 10.32 -6.59
CA ILE A 66 5.16 11.22 -7.30
C ILE A 66 5.69 12.66 -7.32
N LYS A 67 6.25 13.14 -6.19
CA LYS A 67 6.87 14.48 -6.13
C LYS A 67 8.09 14.55 -7.04
N ASN A 68 8.92 13.52 -7.07
CA ASN A 68 10.08 13.40 -7.95
C ASN A 68 9.68 13.22 -9.44
N ALA A 69 8.50 12.65 -9.74
CA ALA A 69 7.99 12.59 -11.10
C ALA A 69 7.69 13.99 -11.70
N ARG A 70 7.36 14.99 -10.87
CA ARG A 70 7.29 16.40 -11.29
C ARG A 70 8.66 17.02 -11.55
N LEU A 71 9.72 16.46 -10.95
CA LEU A 71 11.11 16.90 -11.12
C LEU A 71 11.83 16.17 -12.26
N ASN A 72 11.19 15.25 -12.97
CA ASN A 72 11.73 14.73 -14.22
C ASN A 72 11.63 15.81 -15.32
N HIS A 73 12.34 16.92 -15.16
CA HIS A 73 12.62 17.90 -16.22
C HIS A 73 13.11 17.16 -17.47
N ASP A 74 13.92 16.12 -17.29
CA ASP A 74 14.43 15.28 -18.37
C ASP A 74 13.31 14.52 -19.09
N MET A 75 12.34 13.97 -18.35
CA MET A 75 11.19 13.28 -18.95
C MET A 75 10.25 14.28 -19.63
N GLN A 76 10.02 15.46 -19.04
CA GLN A 76 9.26 16.52 -19.71
C GLN A 76 9.96 17.00 -20.99
N ALA A 77 11.29 17.15 -20.96
CA ALA A 77 12.09 17.54 -22.11
C ALA A 77 11.98 16.50 -23.24
N CYS A 78 12.21 15.22 -22.94
CA CYS A 78 12.12 14.14 -23.93
C CYS A 78 10.70 13.96 -24.49
N VAL A 79 9.67 14.12 -23.65
CA VAL A 79 8.26 13.96 -24.09
C VAL A 79 7.76 15.19 -24.84
N SER A 80 8.28 16.38 -24.53
CA SER A 80 7.93 17.62 -25.24
C SER A 80 8.36 17.61 -26.71
N ILE A 81 9.47 16.93 -27.02
CA ILE A 81 9.99 16.79 -28.39
C ILE A 81 9.46 15.55 -29.12
N ALA A 82 8.65 14.72 -28.46
CA ALA A 82 8.08 13.54 -29.07
C ALA A 82 7.20 13.92 -30.26
N THR A 83 7.39 13.21 -31.38
CA THR A 83 6.60 13.38 -32.61
C THR A 83 5.16 12.91 -32.45
N LEU A 84 4.92 11.98 -31.52
CA LEU A 84 3.60 11.47 -31.16
C LEU A 84 2.95 12.30 -30.04
N GLY A 85 1.62 12.33 -30.03
CA GLY A 85 0.87 12.90 -28.91
C GLY A 85 1.03 12.03 -27.65
N VAL A 86 1.55 12.60 -26.57
CA VAL A 86 1.76 11.90 -25.29
C VAL A 86 1.05 12.63 -24.16
N ALA A 87 0.38 11.87 -23.29
CA ALA A 87 -0.26 12.34 -22.08
C ALA A 87 0.08 11.44 -20.89
N PHE A 88 0.27 12.03 -19.71
CA PHE A 88 0.40 11.31 -18.45
C PHE A 88 -0.84 11.49 -17.61
N LEU A 89 -1.37 10.37 -17.10
CA LEU A 89 -2.61 10.30 -16.34
C LEU A 89 -2.32 9.72 -14.96
N ASP A 90 -2.93 10.27 -13.91
CA ASP A 90 -2.91 9.64 -12.59
C ASP A 90 -4.03 8.60 -12.50
N THR A 91 -3.68 7.35 -12.80
CA THR A 91 -4.63 6.21 -12.81
C THR A 91 -5.09 5.77 -11.42
N ARG A 92 -4.48 6.30 -10.35
CA ARG A 92 -4.87 5.99 -8.97
C ARG A 92 -6.12 6.76 -8.54
N ARG A 93 -6.50 7.82 -9.26
CA ARG A 93 -7.72 8.59 -9.01
C ARG A 93 -8.82 8.12 -9.95
N SER A 94 -10.05 8.00 -9.47
CA SER A 94 -11.20 7.50 -10.25
C SER A 94 -11.51 8.29 -11.53
N LYS A 95 -11.04 9.53 -11.64
CA LYS A 95 -11.23 10.39 -12.82
C LYS A 95 -10.04 10.44 -13.78
N TRP A 96 -9.01 9.60 -13.56
CA TRP A 96 -7.77 9.56 -14.36
C TRP A 96 -7.25 10.95 -14.71
N GLU A 97 -6.96 11.73 -13.66
CA GLU A 97 -6.60 13.14 -13.78
C GLU A 97 -5.39 13.32 -14.71
N LEU A 98 -5.53 14.13 -15.76
CA LEU A 98 -4.45 14.49 -16.67
C LEU A 98 -3.38 15.31 -15.94
N LYS A 99 -2.17 14.78 -15.84
CA LYS A 99 -1.03 15.45 -15.19
C LYS A 99 -0.16 16.22 -16.17
N TYR A 100 -0.13 15.78 -17.43
CA TYR A 100 0.64 16.42 -18.50
C TYR A 100 0.11 15.97 -19.86
N ALA A 101 0.14 16.87 -20.83
CA ALA A 101 -0.03 16.57 -22.25
C ALA A 101 0.97 17.39 -23.06
N ASN A 102 1.62 16.78 -24.04
CA ASN A 102 2.47 17.52 -24.96
C ASN A 102 1.63 18.26 -26.02
N ARG A 103 2.25 19.21 -26.74
CA ARG A 103 1.56 20.05 -27.72
C ARG A 103 0.87 19.23 -28.82
N LYS A 104 1.47 18.11 -29.24
CA LYS A 104 0.90 17.20 -30.24
C LYS A 104 -0.39 16.54 -29.75
N PHE A 105 -0.41 16.09 -28.49
CA PHE A 105 -1.61 15.55 -27.86
C PHE A 105 -2.70 16.61 -27.74
N ALA A 106 -2.37 17.82 -27.24
CA ALA A 106 -3.31 18.92 -27.13
C ALA A 106 -3.94 19.30 -28.49
N SER A 107 -3.12 19.40 -29.54
CA SER A 107 -3.60 19.69 -30.90
C SER A 107 -4.49 18.59 -31.50
N ALA A 108 -4.27 17.33 -31.10
CA ALA A 108 -5.08 16.21 -31.56
C ALA A 108 -6.42 16.10 -30.82
N CYS A 109 -6.46 16.50 -29.54
CA CYS A 109 -7.67 16.50 -28.71
C CYS A 109 -8.57 17.73 -28.92
N GLY A 110 -8.15 18.70 -29.75
CA GLY A 110 -8.99 19.80 -30.18
C GLY A 110 -9.11 20.97 -29.20
N GLU A 111 -8.17 21.13 -28.27
CA GLU A 111 -8.12 22.34 -27.44
C GLU A 111 -7.57 23.52 -28.27
N ARG A 112 -8.41 24.55 -28.45
CA ARG A 112 -8.00 25.91 -28.85
C ARG A 112 -7.42 26.64 -27.66
#